data_AF-A0A1W9UXB5-F1
#
_entry.id   AF-A0A1W9UXB5-F1
#
_cell.length_a   1.000
_cell.length_b   1.000
_cell.length_c   1.000
_cell.angle_alpha   90.00
_cell.angle_beta   90.00
_cell.angle_gamma   90.00
#
_symmetry.space_group_name_H-M   'P 1'
#
loop_
_entity.id
_entity.type
_entity.pdbx_description
1 polymer ?
#
loop_
_entity_poly.entity_id
_entity_poly.type
_entity_poly.pdbx_seq_one_letter_code
_entity_poly.pdbx_strand_id
1 'polypeptide(L)'
;QYFGPYPFASYGHIVVPMDGVSLETQSMTLIDAGVVARGLEYVVVHELAHQWFGDSVSPASWADIWLNEGFAVYASWLWDEAQSPERMIGQLEATERQAWQADSGEPLADPSAGNLFGFNSYIKGAWVLRMLRGEIGDEAFFDTLRAYHERFKGGVASSADFQAVAEEVSGQKLDWFFEQWVYGQLMPNLTVNWEQQSNGDLQVQVCQRQDNLFIFDLPLAVVGDDAQHGGETIKVDEIEEQFIMPAGFAVIQMQVDPNQALLAEVEVNQVEVFVPCR
;
A
#
# COMPACT_ATOMS: atom_id res chain seq x y z
N GLN A 1 -1.49 -9.69 -17.93
CA GLN A 1 -1.95 -8.36 -18.40
C GLN A 1 -1.18 -7.25 -17.67
N TYR A 2 -1.05 -7.33 -16.34
CA TYR A 2 -0.30 -6.35 -15.55
C TYR A 2 1.23 -6.42 -15.76
N PHE A 3 1.85 -7.58 -15.54
CA PHE A 3 3.32 -7.72 -15.51
C PHE A 3 3.98 -8.13 -16.84
N GLY A 4 3.17 -8.31 -17.90
CA GLY A 4 3.64 -8.84 -19.19
C GLY A 4 3.46 -10.36 -19.33
N PRO A 5 4.07 -10.98 -20.37
CA PRO A 5 4.04 -12.43 -20.58
C PRO A 5 4.72 -13.19 -19.44
N TYR A 6 4.32 -14.44 -19.24
CA TYR A 6 4.99 -15.34 -18.29
C TYR A 6 6.48 -15.52 -18.70
N PRO A 7 7.44 -15.37 -17.77
CA PRO A 7 8.86 -15.27 -18.13
C PRO A 7 9.53 -16.62 -18.45
N PHE A 8 8.90 -17.74 -18.11
CA PHE A 8 9.47 -19.09 -18.31
C PHE A 8 8.67 -19.91 -19.33
N ALA A 9 9.19 -21.09 -19.71
CA ALA A 9 8.58 -21.94 -20.73
C ALA A 9 7.31 -22.67 -20.25
N SER A 10 7.24 -22.99 -18.96
CA SER A 10 6.15 -23.74 -18.35
C SER A 10 6.08 -23.45 -16.86
N TYR A 11 4.89 -23.62 -16.28
CA TYR A 11 4.63 -23.45 -14.86
C TYR A 11 3.90 -24.67 -14.30
N GLY A 12 4.20 -25.02 -13.04
CA GLY A 12 3.53 -26.08 -12.31
C GLY A 12 3.61 -25.87 -10.81
N HIS A 13 2.83 -26.68 -10.08
CA HIS A 13 2.80 -26.71 -8.62
C HIS A 13 3.04 -28.14 -8.12
N ILE A 14 3.72 -28.25 -6.98
CA ILE A 14 3.75 -29.46 -6.17
C ILE A 14 2.97 -29.18 -4.89
N VAL A 15 1.88 -29.90 -4.67
CA VAL A 15 1.07 -29.78 -3.45
C VAL A 15 1.55 -30.79 -2.42
N VAL A 16 2.05 -30.31 -1.29
CA VAL A 16 2.63 -31.13 -0.22
C VAL A 16 2.26 -30.56 1.16
N PRO A 17 2.16 -31.37 2.22
CA PRO A 17 1.97 -30.85 3.57
C PRO A 17 3.24 -30.10 4.04
N MET A 18 3.10 -28.82 4.38
CA MET A 18 4.21 -27.92 4.72
C MET A 18 3.88 -26.99 5.91
N ASP A 19 2.92 -27.38 6.76
CA ASP A 19 2.51 -26.64 7.96
C ASP A 19 2.21 -25.16 7.68
N GLY A 20 1.59 -24.88 6.53
CA GLY A 20 1.14 -23.54 6.14
C GLY A 20 2.15 -22.69 5.36
N VAL A 21 3.35 -23.21 5.08
CA VAL A 21 4.37 -22.54 4.25
C VAL A 21 4.22 -22.92 2.79
N SER A 22 4.31 -21.95 1.89
CA SER A 22 4.48 -22.17 0.45
C SER A 22 5.81 -21.54 -0.01
N LEU A 23 6.35 -22.01 -1.13
CA LEU A 23 7.64 -21.55 -1.64
C LEU A 23 7.58 -21.34 -3.15
N GLU A 24 8.18 -20.25 -3.57
CA GLU A 24 8.13 -19.68 -4.91
C GLU A 24 9.05 -20.36 -5.93
N THR A 25 9.65 -21.50 -5.57
CA THR A 25 10.64 -22.26 -6.36
C THR A 25 10.36 -22.16 -7.87
N GLN A 26 11.29 -21.52 -8.59
CA GLN A 26 11.15 -21.17 -10.01
C GLN A 26 10.57 -22.31 -10.87
N SER A 27 9.51 -21.99 -11.60
CA SER A 27 8.73 -22.88 -12.48
C SER A 27 8.02 -24.07 -11.83
N MET A 28 8.20 -24.31 -10.53
CA MET A 28 7.65 -25.45 -9.79
C MET A 28 7.39 -25.07 -8.33
N THR A 29 6.38 -24.24 -8.08
CA THR A 29 6.15 -23.75 -6.72
C THR A 29 5.64 -24.85 -5.81
N LEU A 30 6.06 -24.80 -4.55
CA LEU A 30 5.61 -25.71 -3.51
C LEU A 30 4.43 -25.07 -2.81
N ILE A 31 3.27 -25.72 -2.83
CA ILE A 31 2.04 -25.22 -2.22
C ILE A 31 1.67 -26.12 -1.05
N ASP A 32 1.45 -25.53 0.12
CA ASP A 32 0.94 -26.27 1.27
C ASP A 32 -0.42 -26.92 0.96
N ALA A 33 -0.60 -28.18 1.31
CA ALA A 33 -1.86 -28.88 1.10
C ALA A 33 -3.07 -28.19 1.78
N GLY A 34 -2.84 -27.51 2.90
CA GLY A 34 -3.85 -26.73 3.62
C GLY A 34 -4.26 -25.43 2.92
N VAL A 35 -3.41 -24.86 2.06
CA VAL A 35 -3.76 -23.72 1.18
C VAL A 35 -4.82 -24.15 0.18
N VAL A 36 -4.58 -25.28 -0.51
CA VAL A 36 -5.52 -25.85 -1.49
C VAL A 36 -6.82 -26.30 -0.80
N ALA A 37 -6.73 -27.01 0.32
CA ALA A 37 -7.89 -27.52 1.03
C ALA A 37 -8.84 -26.42 1.54
N ARG A 38 -8.31 -25.23 1.85
CA ARG A 38 -9.08 -24.07 2.33
C ARG A 38 -9.49 -23.11 1.22
N GLY A 39 -9.04 -23.33 -0.02
CA GLY A 39 -9.32 -22.43 -1.15
C GLY A 39 -8.66 -21.05 -0.98
N LEU A 40 -7.44 -21.00 -0.42
CA LEU A 40 -6.70 -19.74 -0.24
C LEU A 40 -6.01 -19.33 -1.55
N GLU A 41 -6.81 -18.93 -2.54
CA GLU A 41 -6.34 -18.57 -3.89
C GLU A 41 -5.27 -17.48 -3.88
N TYR A 42 -5.36 -16.51 -2.95
CA TYR A 42 -4.38 -15.42 -2.83
C TYR A 42 -2.95 -15.92 -2.64
N VAL A 43 -2.75 -17.05 -1.95
CA VAL A 43 -1.42 -17.66 -1.76
C VAL A 43 -0.92 -18.22 -3.09
N VAL A 44 -1.77 -18.89 -3.87
CA VAL A 44 -1.38 -19.40 -5.19
C VAL A 44 -0.99 -18.26 -6.12
N VAL A 45 -1.72 -17.13 -6.06
CA VAL A 45 -1.39 -15.92 -6.82
C VAL A 45 -0.06 -15.31 -6.35
N HIS A 46 0.17 -15.24 -5.04
CA HIS A 46 1.43 -14.78 -4.43
C HIS A 46 2.62 -15.60 -4.97
N GLU A 47 2.57 -16.92 -4.85
CA GLU A 47 3.64 -17.80 -5.34
C GLU A 47 3.84 -17.74 -6.86
N LEU A 48 2.77 -17.51 -7.63
CA LEU A 48 2.86 -17.31 -9.07
C LEU A 48 3.48 -15.95 -9.43
N ALA A 49 3.19 -14.89 -8.67
CA ALA A 49 3.72 -13.56 -8.93
C ALA A 49 5.25 -13.51 -8.80
N HIS A 50 5.81 -14.32 -7.90
CA HIS A 50 7.26 -14.45 -7.73
C HIS A 50 8.01 -14.86 -9.00
N GLN A 51 7.31 -15.53 -9.93
CA GLN A 51 7.90 -15.91 -11.21
C GLN A 51 8.37 -14.68 -12.01
N TRP A 52 7.70 -13.53 -11.88
CA TRP A 52 8.18 -12.25 -12.42
C TRP A 52 9.12 -11.53 -11.45
N PHE A 53 8.72 -11.43 -10.17
CA PHE A 53 9.40 -10.63 -9.15
C PHE A 53 9.88 -11.50 -7.99
N GLY A 54 11.17 -11.82 -8.02
CA GLY A 54 11.84 -12.72 -7.10
C GLY A 54 12.65 -13.79 -7.81
N ASP A 55 12.06 -14.39 -8.85
CA ASP A 55 12.74 -15.34 -9.72
C ASP A 55 13.32 -14.69 -10.98
N SER A 56 12.46 -14.14 -11.87
CA SER A 56 12.95 -13.54 -13.12
C SER A 56 13.73 -12.25 -12.87
N VAL A 57 13.25 -11.42 -11.94
CA VAL A 57 14.00 -10.29 -11.39
C VAL A 57 14.18 -10.51 -9.90
N SER A 58 15.36 -10.93 -9.47
CA SER A 58 15.65 -11.14 -8.05
C SER A 58 16.07 -9.82 -7.37
N PRO A 59 15.89 -9.68 -6.04
CA PRO A 59 16.43 -8.53 -5.32
C PRO A 59 17.96 -8.51 -5.42
N ALA A 60 18.56 -7.33 -5.60
CA ALA A 60 20.01 -7.14 -5.67
C ALA A 60 20.74 -7.55 -4.38
N SER A 61 20.04 -7.41 -3.25
CA SER A 61 20.50 -7.87 -1.95
C SER A 61 19.31 -8.14 -1.03
N TRP A 62 19.55 -8.73 0.14
CA TRP A 62 18.51 -8.88 1.16
C TRP A 62 17.95 -7.53 1.65
N ALA A 63 18.69 -6.43 1.47
CA ALA A 63 18.18 -5.09 1.76
C ALA A 63 16.98 -4.71 0.87
N ASP A 64 16.82 -5.37 -0.29
CA ASP A 64 15.77 -5.10 -1.26
C ASP A 64 14.66 -6.15 -1.25
N ILE A 65 14.57 -6.97 -0.19
CA ILE A 65 13.67 -8.13 -0.12
C ILE A 65 12.18 -7.77 -0.27
N TRP A 66 11.79 -6.53 0.04
CA TRP A 66 10.42 -6.05 -0.18
C TRP A 66 10.03 -6.06 -1.68
N LEU A 67 10.99 -5.97 -2.60
CA LEU A 67 10.73 -6.11 -4.04
C LEU A 67 10.30 -7.53 -4.43
N ASN A 68 10.64 -8.52 -3.60
CA ASN A 68 10.19 -9.91 -3.73
C ASN A 68 8.78 -10.04 -3.16
N GLU A 69 8.65 -9.80 -1.85
CA GLU A 69 7.45 -10.12 -1.08
C GLU A 69 6.32 -9.12 -1.29
N GLY A 70 6.64 -7.82 -1.35
CA GLY A 70 5.66 -6.75 -1.54
C GLY A 70 4.98 -6.84 -2.90
N PHE A 71 5.72 -7.18 -3.96
CA PHE A 71 5.17 -7.40 -5.29
C PHE A 71 4.23 -8.61 -5.33
N ALA A 72 4.60 -9.71 -4.66
CA ALA A 72 3.78 -10.92 -4.61
C ALA A 72 2.49 -10.71 -3.83
N VAL A 73 2.54 -10.01 -2.68
CA VAL A 73 1.34 -9.60 -1.95
C VAL A 73 0.49 -8.66 -2.81
N TYR A 74 1.09 -7.65 -3.44
CA TYR A 74 0.34 -6.71 -4.26
C TYR A 74 -0.33 -7.38 -5.47
N ALA A 75 0.29 -8.41 -6.06
CA ALA A 75 -0.33 -9.21 -7.11
C ALA A 75 -1.61 -9.92 -6.63
N SER A 76 -1.64 -10.37 -5.37
CA SER A 76 -2.84 -10.94 -4.76
C SER A 76 -3.96 -9.89 -4.61
N TRP A 77 -3.62 -8.63 -4.32
CA TRP A 77 -4.59 -7.53 -4.27
C TRP A 77 -5.12 -7.16 -5.65
N LEU A 78 -4.25 -7.13 -6.67
CA LEU A 78 -4.66 -6.95 -8.06
C LEU A 78 -5.59 -8.08 -8.55
N TRP A 79 -5.37 -9.30 -8.05
CA TRP A 79 -6.28 -10.41 -8.31
C TRP A 79 -7.65 -10.15 -7.68
N ASP A 80 -7.70 -9.77 -6.41
CA ASP A 80 -8.95 -9.46 -5.72
C ASP A 80 -9.70 -8.29 -6.36
N GLU A 81 -9.00 -7.22 -6.73
CA GLU A 81 -9.54 -6.08 -7.49
C GLU A 81 -10.17 -6.54 -8.81
N ALA A 82 -9.53 -7.45 -9.53
CA ALA A 82 -10.05 -8.00 -10.78
C ALA A 82 -11.30 -8.90 -10.58
N GLN A 83 -11.49 -9.45 -9.37
CA GLN A 83 -12.69 -10.22 -9.03
C GLN A 83 -13.85 -9.33 -8.62
N SER A 84 -13.63 -8.38 -7.70
CA SER A 84 -14.59 -7.31 -7.38
C SER A 84 -13.95 -6.18 -6.56
N PRO A 85 -14.42 -4.93 -6.70
CA PRO A 85 -13.97 -3.82 -5.86
C PRO A 85 -14.13 -4.06 -4.36
N GLU A 86 -15.21 -4.74 -3.95
CA GLU A 86 -15.51 -5.02 -2.54
C GLU A 86 -14.49 -5.97 -1.91
N ARG A 87 -13.98 -6.94 -2.69
CA ARG A 87 -12.91 -7.84 -2.21
C ARG A 87 -11.63 -7.06 -1.92
N MET A 88 -11.26 -6.15 -2.81
CA MET A 88 -10.10 -5.28 -2.63
C MET A 88 -10.24 -4.41 -1.38
N ILE A 89 -11.38 -3.71 -1.21
CA ILE A 89 -11.61 -2.89 -0.02
C ILE A 89 -11.51 -3.73 1.27
N GLY A 90 -12.17 -4.89 1.32
CA GLY A 90 -12.09 -5.75 2.51
C GLY A 90 -10.67 -6.24 2.81
N GLN A 91 -9.86 -6.47 1.78
CA GLN A 91 -8.46 -6.85 1.91
C GLN A 91 -7.60 -5.68 2.43
N LEU A 92 -7.78 -4.46 1.90
CA LEU A 92 -7.08 -3.27 2.36
C LEU A 92 -7.39 -2.98 3.83
N GLU A 93 -8.67 -2.93 4.20
CA GLU A 93 -9.10 -2.72 5.60
C GLU A 93 -8.49 -3.77 6.56
N ALA A 94 -8.41 -5.04 6.12
CA ALA A 94 -7.83 -6.09 6.93
C ALA A 94 -6.31 -5.91 7.11
N THR A 95 -5.61 -5.50 6.06
CA THR A 95 -4.15 -5.35 6.06
C THR A 95 -3.66 -4.06 6.71
N GLU A 96 -4.41 -2.95 6.60
CA GLU A 96 -4.12 -1.68 7.27
C GLU A 96 -4.07 -1.87 8.79
N ARG A 97 -5.11 -2.50 9.38
CA ARG A 97 -5.14 -2.80 10.81
C ARG A 97 -3.98 -3.70 11.26
N GLN A 98 -3.61 -4.67 10.43
CA GLN A 98 -2.46 -5.53 10.72
C GLN A 98 -1.15 -4.74 10.64
N ALA A 99 -1.08 -3.74 9.75
CA ALA A 99 0.11 -2.92 9.58
C ALA A 99 0.48 -2.15 10.83
N TRP A 100 -0.50 -1.52 11.47
CA TRP A 100 -0.22 -0.82 12.71
C TRP A 100 0.24 -1.75 13.84
N GLN A 101 -0.27 -2.97 13.90
CA GLN A 101 0.08 -3.91 14.98
C GLN A 101 1.44 -4.60 14.77
N ALA A 102 1.86 -4.75 13.52
CA ALA A 102 3.02 -5.56 13.16
C ALA A 102 4.16 -4.74 12.52
N ASP A 103 4.00 -3.42 12.37
CA ASP A 103 5.07 -2.55 11.89
C ASP A 103 6.29 -2.65 12.80
N SER A 104 7.43 -2.97 12.18
CA SER A 104 8.72 -2.99 12.88
C SER A 104 9.27 -1.59 13.14
N GLY A 105 8.71 -0.56 12.50
CA GLY A 105 9.24 0.80 12.46
C GLY A 105 10.48 0.96 11.59
N GLU A 106 10.99 -0.13 11.00
CA GLU A 106 12.15 -0.11 10.10
C GLU A 106 11.76 0.27 8.66
N PRO A 107 12.72 0.77 7.87
CA PRO A 107 12.52 1.02 6.45
C PRO A 107 12.18 -0.25 5.66
N LEU A 108 11.61 -0.09 4.47
CA LEU A 108 11.44 -1.20 3.54
C LEU A 108 12.75 -1.63 2.91
N ALA A 109 13.61 -0.67 2.57
CA ALA A 109 14.94 -0.90 2.05
C ALA A 109 15.97 -0.89 3.18
N ASP A 110 16.83 -1.91 3.21
CA ASP A 110 17.82 -2.15 4.29
C ASP A 110 17.20 -2.43 5.69
N PRO A 111 16.20 -3.32 5.81
CA PRO A 111 15.70 -3.75 7.12
C PRO A 111 16.73 -4.62 7.84
N SER A 112 16.59 -4.74 9.16
CA SER A 112 17.44 -5.61 9.95
C SER A 112 17.19 -7.08 9.61
N ALA A 113 18.19 -7.93 9.85
CA ALA A 113 18.14 -9.36 9.53
C ALA A 113 16.92 -10.09 10.15
N GLY A 114 16.43 -9.62 11.30
CA GLY A 114 15.25 -10.18 11.96
C GLY A 114 13.92 -9.83 11.28
N ASN A 115 13.91 -8.79 10.44
CA ASN A 115 12.71 -8.25 9.79
C ASN A 115 12.70 -8.46 8.27
N LEU A 116 13.67 -9.18 7.70
CA LEU A 116 13.73 -9.49 6.25
C LEU A 116 12.41 -10.09 5.72
N PHE A 117 11.82 -10.99 6.50
CA PHE A 117 10.55 -11.67 6.17
C PHE A 117 9.44 -11.30 7.17
N GLY A 118 9.51 -10.07 7.70
CA GLY A 118 8.51 -9.52 8.61
C GLY A 118 7.35 -8.87 7.86
N PHE A 119 6.39 -8.33 8.61
CA PHE A 119 5.22 -7.67 8.04
C PHE A 119 5.58 -6.57 7.02
N ASN A 120 6.65 -5.81 7.27
CA ASN A 120 7.02 -4.67 6.44
C ASN A 120 7.35 -5.07 5.00
N SER A 121 8.19 -6.10 4.78
CA SER A 121 8.57 -6.51 3.42
C SER A 121 7.39 -7.04 2.61
N TYR A 122 6.40 -7.64 3.27
CA TYR A 122 5.18 -8.15 2.64
C TYR A 122 4.12 -7.06 2.45
N ILE A 123 3.52 -6.61 3.55
CA ILE A 123 2.29 -5.84 3.50
C ILE A 123 2.57 -4.35 3.31
N LYS A 124 3.54 -3.75 4.05
CA LYS A 124 3.95 -2.36 3.80
C LYS A 124 4.52 -2.22 2.38
N GLY A 125 5.29 -3.22 1.90
CA GLY A 125 5.75 -3.28 0.52
C GLY A 125 4.61 -3.21 -0.51
N ALA A 126 3.54 -4.00 -0.32
CA ALA A 126 2.36 -3.95 -1.18
C ALA A 126 1.60 -2.63 -1.11
N TRP A 127 1.48 -2.05 0.09
CA TRP A 127 0.92 -0.71 0.28
C TRP A 127 1.70 0.37 -0.46
N VAL A 128 3.04 0.32 -0.42
CA VAL A 128 3.87 1.28 -1.16
C VAL A 128 3.67 1.16 -2.66
N LEU A 129 3.53 -0.05 -3.21
CA LEU A 129 3.18 -0.23 -4.62
C LEU A 129 1.80 0.34 -4.95
N ARG A 130 0.82 0.12 -4.07
CA ARG A 130 -0.53 0.68 -4.22
C ARG A 130 -0.53 2.21 -4.17
N MET A 131 0.17 2.81 -3.21
CA MET A 131 0.30 4.26 -3.09
C MET A 131 1.03 4.85 -4.29
N LEU A 132 2.08 4.17 -4.78
CA LEU A 132 2.78 4.58 -5.99
C LEU A 132 1.85 4.57 -7.20
N ARG A 133 0.99 3.54 -7.35
CA ARG A 133 -0.05 3.51 -8.39
C ARG A 133 -1.00 4.71 -8.30
N GLY A 134 -1.37 5.11 -7.09
CA GLY A 134 -2.18 6.32 -6.87
C GLY A 134 -1.45 7.61 -7.30
N GLU A 135 -0.16 7.71 -6.98
CA GLU A 135 0.69 8.88 -7.28
C GLU A 135 0.94 9.05 -8.79
N ILE A 136 1.37 7.99 -9.47
CA ILE A 136 1.76 8.07 -10.89
C ILE A 136 0.63 7.72 -11.86
N GLY A 137 -0.49 7.22 -11.33
CA GLY A 137 -1.64 6.77 -12.09
C GLY A 137 -1.49 5.36 -12.69
N ASP A 138 -2.62 4.72 -12.97
CA ASP A 138 -2.70 3.32 -13.41
C ASP A 138 -1.84 2.99 -14.63
N GLU A 139 -1.93 3.80 -15.69
CA GLU A 139 -1.23 3.53 -16.95
C GLU A 139 0.29 3.53 -16.75
N ALA A 140 0.83 4.62 -16.19
CA ALA A 140 2.25 4.75 -15.92
C ALA A 140 2.75 3.71 -14.92
N PHE A 141 1.94 3.37 -13.91
CA PHE A 141 2.29 2.35 -12.95
C PHE A 141 2.43 0.96 -13.58
N PHE A 142 1.43 0.51 -14.34
CA PHE A 142 1.54 -0.80 -14.98
C PHE A 142 2.60 -0.83 -16.09
N ASP A 143 2.85 0.29 -16.78
CA ASP A 143 3.99 0.43 -17.69
C ASP A 143 5.33 0.34 -16.93
N THR A 144 5.42 0.92 -15.73
CA THR A 144 6.59 0.82 -14.85
C THR A 144 6.87 -0.64 -14.50
N LEU A 145 5.86 -1.41 -14.09
CA LEU A 145 6.06 -2.83 -13.74
C LEU A 145 6.57 -3.65 -14.93
N ARG A 146 6.04 -3.40 -16.13
CA ARG A 146 6.49 -4.05 -17.37
C ARG A 146 7.90 -3.65 -17.76
N ALA A 147 8.21 -2.35 -17.69
CA ALA A 147 9.52 -1.82 -18.02
C ALA A 147 10.59 -2.33 -17.05
N TYR A 148 10.25 -2.38 -15.75
CA TYR A 148 11.10 -2.90 -14.69
C TYR A 148 11.42 -4.38 -14.94
N HIS A 149 10.39 -5.22 -15.15
CA HIS A 149 10.60 -6.63 -15.48
C HIS A 149 11.43 -6.80 -16.76
N GLU A 150 11.09 -6.12 -17.86
CA GLU A 150 11.81 -6.27 -19.12
C GLU A 150 13.29 -5.86 -19.03
N ARG A 151 13.60 -4.81 -18.25
CA ARG A 151 14.94 -4.27 -18.08
C ARG A 151 15.84 -5.19 -17.26
N PHE A 152 15.30 -5.83 -16.23
CA PHE A 152 16.08 -6.59 -15.25
C PHE A 152 15.87 -8.11 -15.31
N LYS A 153 15.03 -8.62 -16.22
CA LYS A 153 14.79 -10.06 -16.38
C LYS A 153 16.09 -10.86 -16.55
N GLY A 154 16.19 -11.97 -15.82
CA GLY A 154 17.37 -12.82 -15.75
C GLY A 154 18.52 -12.25 -14.90
N GLY A 155 18.26 -11.20 -14.12
CA GLY A 155 19.24 -10.50 -13.31
C GLY A 155 18.70 -10.08 -11.95
N VAL A 156 19.28 -9.01 -11.42
CA VAL A 156 18.92 -8.46 -10.11
C VAL A 156 18.63 -6.97 -10.20
N ALA A 157 17.83 -6.45 -9.28
CA ALA A 157 17.56 -5.03 -9.17
C ALA A 157 17.40 -4.58 -7.71
N SER A 158 17.80 -3.34 -7.44
CA SER A 158 17.69 -2.67 -6.15
C SER A 158 16.45 -1.79 -6.07
N SER A 159 16.14 -1.30 -4.86
CA SER A 159 15.06 -0.33 -4.64
C SER A 159 15.29 0.96 -5.44
N ALA A 160 16.56 1.39 -5.59
CA ALA A 160 16.92 2.56 -6.39
C ALA A 160 16.74 2.31 -7.90
N ASP A 161 16.96 1.09 -8.37
CA ASP A 161 16.69 0.72 -9.77
C ASP A 161 15.19 0.76 -10.08
N PHE A 162 14.35 0.27 -9.16
CA PHE A 162 12.90 0.34 -9.29
C PHE A 162 12.40 1.80 -9.29
N GLN A 163 12.91 2.63 -8.37
CA GLN A 163 12.65 4.08 -8.37
C GLN A 163 12.99 4.70 -9.72
N ALA A 164 14.20 4.46 -10.24
CA ALA A 164 14.64 5.06 -11.50
C ALA A 164 13.74 4.68 -12.69
N VAL A 165 13.23 3.44 -12.73
CA VAL A 165 12.25 3.03 -13.76
C VAL A 165 10.92 3.75 -13.57
N ALA A 166 10.43 3.87 -12.34
CA ALA A 166 9.18 4.56 -12.04
C ALA A 166 9.24 6.05 -12.45
N GLU A 167 10.35 6.73 -12.15
CA GLU A 167 10.58 8.12 -12.55
C GLU A 167 10.70 8.28 -14.07
N GLU A 168 11.43 7.38 -14.73
CA GLU A 168 11.58 7.40 -16.20
C GLU A 168 10.24 7.23 -16.92
N VAL A 169 9.44 6.24 -16.49
CA VAL A 169 8.18 5.90 -17.15
C VAL A 169 7.09 6.92 -16.84
N SER A 170 6.97 7.35 -15.59
CA SER A 170 5.95 8.33 -15.19
C SER A 170 6.30 9.76 -15.61
N GLY A 171 7.59 10.06 -15.83
CA GLY A 171 8.08 11.42 -16.03
C GLY A 171 8.01 12.30 -14.78
N GLN A 172 7.71 11.72 -13.62
CA GLN A 172 7.62 12.42 -12.34
C GLN A 172 8.90 12.28 -11.52
N LYS A 173 9.16 13.25 -10.64
CA LYS A 173 10.24 13.13 -9.64
C LYS A 173 9.67 12.46 -8.40
N LEU A 174 10.20 11.31 -8.05
CA LEU A 174 9.68 10.46 -6.98
C LEU A 174 10.65 10.34 -5.81
N ASP A 175 11.75 11.11 -5.80
CA ASP A 175 12.68 11.19 -4.66
C ASP A 175 11.94 11.29 -3.33
N TRP A 176 10.99 12.24 -3.21
CA TRP A 176 10.23 12.46 -1.98
C TRP A 176 9.40 11.22 -1.57
N PHE A 177 8.83 10.52 -2.56
CA PHE A 177 7.98 9.35 -2.33
C PHE A 177 8.83 8.18 -1.82
N PHE A 178 9.95 7.89 -2.48
CA PHE A 178 10.82 6.78 -2.08
C PHE A 178 11.55 7.07 -0.77
N GLU A 179 12.03 8.31 -0.56
CA GLU A 179 12.62 8.74 0.71
C GLU A 179 11.65 8.56 1.87
N GLN A 180 10.37 8.89 1.70
CA GLN A 180 9.37 8.76 2.75
C GLN A 180 8.93 7.30 2.98
N TRP A 181 8.62 6.57 1.91
CA TRP A 181 7.89 5.31 2.01
C TRP A 181 8.77 4.06 1.94
N VAL A 182 9.93 4.16 1.29
CA VAL A 182 10.86 3.01 1.08
C VAL A 182 12.06 3.12 2.01
N TYR A 183 12.73 4.27 2.01
CA TYR A 183 13.93 4.51 2.81
C TYR A 183 13.62 5.05 4.21
N GLY A 184 12.43 5.64 4.39
CA GLY A 184 11.94 6.20 5.63
C GLY A 184 11.41 5.15 6.62
N GLN A 185 11.44 5.53 7.89
CA GLN A 185 10.97 4.74 9.02
C GLN A 185 9.52 5.07 9.40
N LEU A 186 8.88 4.17 10.14
CA LEU A 186 7.51 4.31 10.64
C LEU A 186 6.46 4.40 9.50
N MET A 187 5.24 4.73 9.90
CA MET A 187 4.13 5.12 9.02
C MET A 187 3.27 6.19 9.72
N PRO A 188 2.44 6.95 8.99
CA PRO A 188 1.64 8.03 9.57
C PRO A 188 0.71 7.52 10.67
N ASN A 189 0.70 8.22 11.81
CA ASN A 189 -0.30 8.09 12.86
C ASN A 189 -1.07 9.41 12.97
N LEU A 190 -2.34 9.39 12.59
CA LEU A 190 -3.16 10.57 12.42
C LEU A 190 -4.25 10.66 13.47
N THR A 191 -4.53 11.89 13.92
CA THR A 191 -5.83 12.23 14.49
C THR A 191 -6.49 13.26 13.61
N VAL A 192 -7.73 12.98 13.20
CA VAL A 192 -8.57 13.90 12.45
C VAL A 192 -9.72 14.35 13.34
N ASN A 193 -9.65 15.60 13.80
CA ASN A 193 -10.70 16.22 14.59
C ASN A 193 -11.58 17.06 13.68
N TRP A 194 -12.90 17.01 13.86
CA TRP A 194 -13.82 17.85 13.11
C TRP A 194 -14.99 18.36 13.94
N GLU A 195 -15.51 19.52 13.55
CA GLU A 195 -16.71 20.14 14.12
C GLU A 195 -17.52 20.75 12.99
N GLN A 196 -18.85 20.56 13.01
CA GLN A 196 -19.74 21.30 12.11
C GLN A 196 -20.12 22.64 12.73
N GLN A 197 -19.73 23.73 12.06
CA GLN A 197 -20.01 25.10 12.47
C GLN A 197 -21.47 25.49 12.17
N SER A 198 -21.94 26.55 12.82
CA SER A 198 -23.34 27.01 12.68
C SER A 198 -23.72 27.50 11.27
N ASN A 199 -22.75 27.85 10.43
CA ASN A 199 -22.95 28.18 9.03
C ASN A 199 -23.07 26.94 8.12
N GLY A 200 -22.89 25.73 8.67
CA GLY A 200 -22.94 24.46 7.95
C GLY A 200 -21.58 23.97 7.42
N ASP A 201 -20.52 24.76 7.54
CA ASP A 201 -19.16 24.34 7.15
C ASP A 201 -18.53 23.46 8.23
N LEU A 202 -17.53 22.66 7.85
CA LEU A 202 -16.78 21.84 8.78
C LEU A 202 -15.43 22.49 9.05
N GLN A 203 -15.13 22.71 10.33
CA GLN A 203 -13.76 22.95 10.76
C GLN A 203 -13.09 21.59 10.94
N VAL A 204 -11.95 21.40 10.29
CA VAL A 204 -11.20 20.14 10.32
C VAL A 204 -9.77 20.44 10.73
N GLN A 205 -9.23 19.59 11.59
CA GLN A 205 -7.85 19.60 12.03
C GLN A 205 -7.27 18.20 11.82
N VAL A 206 -6.14 18.12 11.13
CA VAL A 206 -5.38 16.88 10.96
C VAL A 206 -4.07 17.02 11.72
N CYS A 207 -3.84 16.09 12.65
CA CYS A 207 -2.63 16.02 13.46
C CYS A 207 -1.84 14.77 13.11
N GLN A 208 -0.55 14.94 12.82
CA GLN A 208 0.42 13.85 12.83
C GLN A 208 0.94 13.67 14.27
N ARG A 209 0.81 12.46 14.82
CA ARG A 209 1.10 12.17 16.25
C ARG A 209 2.55 11.75 16.51
N GLN A 210 3.35 11.70 15.45
CA GLN A 210 4.78 11.41 15.47
C GLN A 210 5.57 12.66 15.06
N ASP A 211 6.83 12.75 15.49
CA ASP A 211 7.71 13.88 15.16
C ASP A 211 8.17 13.88 13.68
N ASN A 212 8.20 12.69 13.07
CA ASN A 212 8.56 12.55 11.66
C ASN A 212 7.39 13.00 10.78
N LEU A 213 7.58 14.10 10.06
CA LEU A 213 6.61 14.61 9.11
C LEU A 213 6.46 13.66 7.92
N PHE A 214 5.21 13.27 7.63
CA PHE A 214 4.84 12.62 6.38
C PHE A 214 4.05 13.59 5.51
N ILE A 215 4.31 13.57 4.21
CA ILE A 215 3.64 14.38 3.21
C ILE A 215 2.78 13.48 2.32
N PHE A 216 1.49 13.78 2.22
CA PHE A 216 0.56 12.97 1.43
C PHE A 216 -0.72 13.75 1.11
N ASP A 217 -1.48 13.25 0.14
CA ASP A 217 -2.82 13.73 -0.14
C ASP A 217 -3.81 12.88 0.67
N LEU A 218 -4.70 13.51 1.42
CA LEU A 218 -5.66 12.83 2.30
C LEU A 218 -7.09 13.04 1.77
N PRO A 219 -7.72 12.02 1.18
CA PRO A 219 -9.12 12.09 0.79
C PRO A 219 -10.03 12.10 2.03
N LEU A 220 -10.94 13.06 2.12
CA LEU A 220 -11.96 13.14 3.15
C LEU A 220 -13.32 13.04 2.49
N ALA A 221 -14.21 12.22 3.05
CA ALA A 221 -15.60 12.14 2.65
C ALA A 221 -16.51 12.42 3.84
N VAL A 222 -17.66 13.02 3.57
CA VAL A 222 -18.68 13.30 4.58
C VAL A 222 -20.04 12.83 4.12
N VAL A 223 -20.80 12.33 5.08
CA VAL A 223 -22.14 11.80 4.87
C VAL A 223 -23.11 12.57 5.75
N GLY A 224 -24.21 13.00 5.16
CA GLY A 224 -25.34 13.62 5.85
C GLY A 224 -26.57 12.72 5.86
N ASP A 225 -27.69 13.27 6.31
CA ASP A 225 -28.98 12.62 6.17
C ASP A 225 -29.39 12.46 4.69
N ASP A 226 -30.38 11.60 4.41
CA ASP A 226 -30.97 11.39 3.07
C ASP A 226 -29.96 11.04 1.95
N ALA A 227 -28.87 10.33 2.30
CA ALA A 227 -27.80 9.95 1.37
C ALA A 227 -27.13 11.18 0.70
N GLN A 228 -26.99 12.27 1.44
CA GLN A 228 -26.14 13.38 1.04
C GLN A 228 -24.67 13.02 1.24
N HIS A 229 -23.85 13.27 0.24
CA HIS A 229 -22.42 13.01 0.26
C HIS A 229 -21.64 14.22 -0.22
N GLY A 230 -20.49 14.45 0.39
CA GLY A 230 -19.49 15.44 -0.01
C GLY A 230 -18.10 14.92 0.27
N GLY A 231 -17.09 15.66 -0.15
CA GLY A 231 -15.70 15.30 0.12
C GLY A 231 -14.72 16.23 -0.57
N GLU A 232 -13.50 16.21 -0.06
CA GLU A 232 -12.37 16.98 -0.55
C GLU A 232 -11.09 16.19 -0.32
N THR A 233 -10.11 16.36 -1.19
CA THR A 233 -8.74 15.86 -0.96
C THR A 233 -7.89 17.03 -0.54
N ILE A 234 -7.28 16.92 0.64
CA ILE A 234 -6.37 17.93 1.16
C ILE A 234 -4.92 17.50 0.97
N LYS A 235 -4.02 18.46 0.86
CA LYS A 235 -2.59 18.19 1.07
C LYS A 235 -2.30 18.25 2.56
N VAL A 236 -1.64 17.23 3.09
CA VAL A 236 -1.03 17.27 4.42
C VAL A 236 0.47 17.39 4.20
N ASP A 237 1.03 18.56 4.51
CA ASP A 237 2.46 18.81 4.44
C ASP A 237 3.04 19.49 5.70
N GLU A 238 2.21 19.71 6.72
CA GLU A 238 2.62 20.10 8.07
C GLU A 238 2.25 19.03 9.13
N ILE A 239 2.82 19.16 10.34
CA ILE A 239 2.47 18.32 11.50
C ILE A 239 1.03 18.58 11.94
N GLU A 240 0.56 19.82 11.77
CA GLU A 240 -0.79 20.26 12.07
C GLU A 240 -1.36 21.00 10.87
N GLU A 241 -2.44 20.47 10.30
CA GLU A 241 -3.23 21.16 9.28
C GLU A 241 -4.56 21.60 9.87
N GLN A 242 -5.00 22.81 9.52
CA GLN A 242 -6.33 23.31 9.87
C GLN A 242 -6.98 23.97 8.65
N PHE A 243 -8.22 23.58 8.35
CA PHE A 243 -8.95 24.11 7.20
C PHE A 243 -10.47 24.06 7.43
N ILE A 244 -11.18 24.75 6.55
CA ILE A 244 -12.64 24.77 6.50
C ILE A 244 -13.08 24.05 5.24
N MET A 245 -13.90 23.01 5.40
CA MET A 245 -14.47 22.25 4.30
C MET A 245 -15.98 22.56 4.18
N PRO A 246 -16.46 23.11 3.06
CA PRO A 246 -17.88 23.34 2.86
C PRO A 246 -18.66 22.02 2.78
N ALA A 247 -19.70 21.86 3.58
CA ALA A 247 -20.61 20.70 3.48
C ALA A 247 -21.95 21.08 2.84
N GLY A 248 -22.58 22.17 3.30
CA GLY A 248 -23.88 22.63 2.80
C GLY A 248 -25.07 21.77 3.24
N PHE A 249 -24.85 20.82 4.14
CA PHE A 249 -25.86 19.97 4.78
C PHE A 249 -25.40 19.51 6.16
N ALA A 250 -26.32 18.99 6.99
CA ALA A 250 -25.97 18.45 8.30
C ALA A 250 -25.14 17.16 8.16
N VAL A 251 -23.90 17.18 8.67
CA VAL A 251 -22.96 16.06 8.57
C VAL A 251 -23.10 15.18 9.80
N ILE A 252 -23.34 13.89 9.58
CA ILE A 252 -23.48 12.89 10.65
C ILE A 252 -22.24 12.00 10.76
N GLN A 253 -21.43 11.92 9.70
CA GLN A 253 -20.23 11.10 9.67
C GLN A 253 -19.17 11.72 8.76
N MET A 254 -17.92 11.72 9.24
CA MET A 254 -16.72 11.92 8.43
C MET A 254 -16.01 10.59 8.24
N GLN A 255 -15.56 10.34 7.01
CA GLN A 255 -14.73 9.21 6.63
C GLN A 255 -13.40 9.77 6.15
N VAL A 256 -12.32 9.29 6.75
CA VAL A 256 -10.97 9.61 6.33
C VAL A 256 -10.48 8.47 5.46
N ASP A 257 -9.89 8.84 4.32
CA ASP A 257 -9.39 7.94 3.30
C ASP A 257 -10.37 6.80 2.92
N PRO A 258 -11.60 7.13 2.46
CA PRO A 258 -12.64 6.14 2.17
C PRO A 258 -12.27 5.11 1.10
N ASN A 259 -11.24 5.39 0.30
CA ASN A 259 -10.75 4.51 -0.75
C ASN A 259 -9.47 3.77 -0.35
N GLN A 260 -9.03 3.88 0.91
CA GLN A 260 -7.84 3.20 1.42
C GLN A 260 -6.62 3.52 0.53
N ALA A 261 -6.47 4.79 0.17
CA ALA A 261 -5.41 5.33 -0.68
C ALA A 261 -4.07 5.49 0.04
N LEU A 262 -4.07 5.59 1.37
CA LEU A 262 -2.92 5.87 2.22
C LEU A 262 -2.78 4.75 3.26
N LEU A 263 -1.55 4.26 3.43
CA LEU A 263 -1.24 3.44 4.61
C LEU A 263 -1.02 4.36 5.82
N ALA A 264 -1.98 4.41 6.73
CA ALA A 264 -1.89 5.18 7.98
C ALA A 264 -2.72 4.54 9.10
N GLU A 265 -2.37 4.83 10.35
CA GLU A 265 -3.30 4.63 11.46
C GLU A 265 -4.07 5.93 11.66
N VAL A 266 -5.41 5.88 11.67
CA VAL A 266 -6.25 7.09 11.73
C VAL A 266 -7.29 7.00 12.85
N GLU A 267 -7.24 7.98 13.75
CA GLU A 267 -8.25 8.22 14.77
C GLU A 267 -9.14 9.41 14.37
N VAL A 268 -10.44 9.22 14.22
CA VAL A 268 -11.38 10.28 13.80
C VAL A 268 -12.29 10.67 14.96
N ASN A 269 -12.31 11.96 15.29
CA ASN A 269 -13.05 12.49 16.44
C ASN A 269 -13.94 13.67 16.03
N GLN A 270 -15.21 13.66 16.46
CA GLN A 270 -16.05 14.85 16.44
C GLN A 270 -15.84 15.62 17.76
N VAL A 271 -15.42 16.88 17.69
CA VAL A 271 -15.04 17.68 18.87
C VAL A 271 -15.79 19.01 18.93
N GLU A 272 -15.91 19.59 20.12
CA GLU A 272 -16.43 20.95 20.33
C GLU A 272 -15.28 21.97 20.55
N VAL A 273 -14.07 21.48 20.84
CA VAL A 273 -12.90 22.32 21.13
C VAL A 273 -11.67 21.68 20.49
N PHE A 274 -11.01 22.43 19.62
CA PHE A 274 -9.74 22.05 19.01
C PHE A 274 -8.58 22.33 19.96
N VAL A 275 -7.67 21.36 20.08
CA VAL A 275 -6.43 21.48 20.84
C VAL A 275 -5.28 21.37 19.83
N PRO A 276 -4.23 22.21 19.91
CA PRO A 276 -3.08 22.10 19.02
C PRO A 276 -2.49 20.69 19.03
N CYS A 277 -1.95 20.27 17.89
CA CYS A 277 -1.19 19.04 17.81
C CYS A 277 0.04 19.18 18.73
N ARG A 278 0.39 18.11 19.45
CA ARG A 278 1.46 18.16 20.45
C ARG A 278 2.84 18.19 19.83
#